data_AF-H1KWP7-F1
#
_entry.id   AF-H1KWP7-F1
#
_cell.length_a   1.000
_cell.length_b   1.000
_cell.length_c   1.000
_cell.angle_alpha   90.00
_cell.angle_beta   90.00
_cell.angle_gamma   90.00
#
_symmetry.space_group_name_H-M   'P 1'
#
loop_
_entity.id
_entity.type
_entity.pdbx_description
1 polymer ?
#
loop_
_entity_poly.entity_id
_entity_poly.type
_entity_poly.pdbx_seq_one_letter_code
_entity_poly.pdbx_strand_id
1 'polypeptide(L)' 'MCSCNLYLNDELVMEDVILVEKKDNKIIAVDLFGDRKEFEGEIKKIDLNNNKIIIG' A
#
# COMPACT_ATOMS: atom_id res chain seq x y z
N MET A 1 16.36 -5.96 -0.37
CA MET A 1 15.02 -5.66 -0.93
C MET A 1 14.27 -4.87 0.12
N CYS A 2 13.58 -3.80 -0.25
CA CYS A 2 12.75 -3.01 0.66
C CYS A 2 11.29 -3.38 0.37
N SER A 3 10.58 -3.92 1.34
CA SER A 3 9.14 -4.12 1.31
C SER A 3 8.49 -3.16 2.30
N CYS A 4 7.30 -2.67 1.96
CA CYS A 4 6.52 -1.77 2.81
C CYS A 4 5.18 -2.42 3.18
N ASN A 5 4.64 -2.05 4.34
CA ASN A 5 3.32 -2.47 4.77
C ASN A 5 2.30 -1.39 4.42
N LEU A 6 1.14 -1.80 3.93
CA LEU A 6 0.05 -0.91 3.53
C LEU A 6 -1.03 -0.86 4.62
N TYR A 7 -1.42 0.35 4.96
CA TYR A 7 -2.39 0.66 5.99
C TYR A 7 -3.55 1.46 5.39
N LEU A 8 -4.78 1.05 5.65
CA LEU A 8 -5.99 1.80 5.31
C LEU A 8 -6.53 2.44 6.59
N ASN A 9 -6.50 3.77 6.70
CA ASN A 9 -6.91 4.49 7.92
C ASN A 9 -6.27 3.89 9.20
N ASP A 10 -4.96 3.66 9.17
CA ASP A 10 -4.14 3.05 10.22
C ASP A 10 -4.38 1.55 10.51
N GLU A 11 -5.27 0.88 9.78
CA GLU A 11 -5.46 -0.57 9.84
C GLU A 11 -4.56 -1.28 8.82
N LEU A 12 -3.80 -2.29 9.25
CA LEU A 12 -2.92 -3.06 8.37
C LEU A 12 -3.76 -3.91 7.40
N VAL A 13 -3.67 -3.63 6.10
CA VAL A 13 -4.46 -4.30 5.07
C VAL A 13 -3.64 -5.21 4.15
N MET A 14 -2.33 -4.96 4.05
CA MET A 14 -1.43 -5.75 3.22
C MET A 14 0.01 -5.63 3.72
N GLU A 15 0.69 -6.76 3.87
CA GLU A 15 2.10 -6.83 4.25
C GLU A 15 2.97 -7.04 3.01
N ASP A 16 4.26 -6.77 3.15
CA ASP A 16 5.26 -7.09 2.13
C ASP A 16 4.97 -6.54 0.73
N VAL A 17 4.37 -5.33 0.68
CA VAL A 17 4.02 -4.64 -0.55
C VAL A 17 5.29 -4.15 -1.26
N ILE A 18 5.42 -4.53 -2.52
CA ILE A 18 6.53 -4.13 -3.41
C ILE A 18 6.12 -3.11 -4.46
N LEU A 19 4.83 -3.01 -4.75
CA LEU A 19 4.30 -2.09 -5.74
C LEU A 19 2.99 -1.48 -5.22
N VAL A 20 2.91 -0.15 -5.28
CA VAL A 20 1.67 0.60 -5.08
C VAL A 20 1.50 1.55 -6.26
N GLU A 21 0.38 1.43 -6.98
CA GLU A 21 0.05 2.24 -8.14
C GLU A 21 -1.31 2.92 -7.91
N LYS A 22 -1.36 4.25 -8.13
CA LYS A 22 -2.64 4.99 -8.14
C LYS A 22 -3.17 5.01 -9.58
N LYS A 23 -4.38 4.49 -9.80
CA LYS A 23 -5.14 4.62 -11.05
C LYS A 23 -6.47 5.30 -10.76
N ASP A 24 -6.64 6.51 -11.27
CA ASP A 24 -7.81 7.35 -11.03
C ASP A 24 -8.12 7.48 -9.52
N ASN A 25 -9.26 6.94 -9.08
CA ASN A 25 -9.72 6.93 -7.69
C ASN A 25 -9.40 5.63 -6.94
N LYS A 26 -8.54 4.78 -7.50
CA LYS A 26 -8.18 3.48 -6.96
C LYS A 26 -6.68 3.37 -6.72
N ILE A 27 -6.34 2.58 -5.72
CA ILE A 27 -4.98 2.21 -5.37
C ILE A 27 -4.86 0.71 -5.56
N ILE A 28 -3.86 0.31 -6.33
CA ILE A 28 -3.54 -1.07 -6.62
C ILE A 28 -2.24 -1.39 -5.88
N ALA A 29 -2.29 -2.37 -4.99
CA ALA A 29 -1.12 -2.84 -4.26
C ALA A 29 -0.81 -4.28 -4.64
N VAL A 30 0.49 -4.59 -4.76
CA VAL A 30 1.00 -5.93 -5.06
C VAL A 30 2.10 -6.30 -4.07
N ASP A 31 2.03 -7.50 -3.50
CA ASP A 31 3.01 -8.01 -2.55
C ASP A 31 4.13 -8.83 -3.21
N LEU A 32 5.07 -9.29 -2.38
CA LEU A 32 6.19 -10.15 -2.79
C LEU A 32 5.76 -11.46 -3.45
N PHE A 33 4.56 -11.96 -3.17
CA PHE A 33 4.03 -13.22 -3.71
C PHE A 33 3.21 -13.02 -5.00
N GLY A 34 2.96 -11.77 -5.37
CA GLY A 34 2.16 -11.40 -6.54
C GLY A 34 0.67 -11.28 -6.25
N ASP A 35 0.25 -11.36 -4.98
CA ASP A 35 -1.13 -11.08 -4.60
C ASP A 35 -1.43 -9.61 -4.81
N ARG A 36 -2.62 -9.32 -5.35
CA ARG A 36 -3.04 -7.98 -5.75
C ARG A 36 -4.31 -7.58 -5.00
N LYS A 37 -4.28 -6.42 -4.36
CA LYS A 37 -5.46 -5.81 -3.73
C LYS A 37 -5.76 -4.44 -4.33
N GLU A 38 -7.03 -4.13 -4.45
CA GLU A 38 -7.53 -2.84 -4.88
C GLU A 38 -8.24 -2.14 -3.73
N PHE A 39 -7.96 -0.85 -3.56
CA PHE A 39 -8.56 0.01 -2.56
C PHE A 39 -9.10 1.26 -3.23
N GLU A 40 -10.22 1.80 -2.74
CA GLU A 40 -10.71 3.11 -3.16
C GLU A 40 -10.09 4.19 -2.25
N GLY A 41 -9.65 5.30 -2.83
CA GLY A 41 -9.11 6.44 -2.08
C GLY A 41 -7.77 6.96 -2.60
N GLU A 42 -7.06 7.68 -1.74
CA GLU A 42 -5.79 8.34 -2.08
C GLU A 42 -4.63 7.92 -1.17
N ILE A 43 -3.40 8.11 -1.64
CA ILE A 43 -2.21 7.89 -0.82
C ILE A 43 -2.05 9.10 0.09
N LYS A 44 -2.32 8.91 1.39
CA LYS A 44 -2.21 9.96 2.41
C LYS A 44 -0.78 10.22 2.83
N LYS A 45 0.00 9.16 3.04
CA LYS A 45 1.37 9.27 3.55
C LYS A 45 2.22 8.06 3.14
N ILE A 46 3.48 8.31 2.83
CA ILE A 46 4.50 7.29 2.62
C ILE A 46 5.60 7.54 3.64
N ASP A 47 5.80 6.60 4.56
CA ASP A 47 6.82 6.63 5.60
C ASP A 47 7.81 5.47 5.37
N LEU A 48 8.86 5.76 4.61
CA LEU A 48 9.90 4.78 4.28
C LEU A 48 10.82 4.47 5.48
N ASN A 49 10.88 5.34 6.49
CA ASN A 49 11.68 5.06 7.69
C ASN A 49 11.04 3.94 8.53
N ASN A 50 9.71 3.89 8.53
CA ASN A 50 8.93 2.86 9.21
C ASN A 50 8.42 1.75 8.28
N ASN A 51 8.77 1.78 6.99
CA ASN A 51 8.26 0.89 5.95
C ASN A 51 6.71 0.86 5.91
N LYS A 52 6.05 2.02 5.99
CA LYS A 52 4.58 2.13 6.01
C LYS A 52 4.07 3.00 4.87
N ILE A 53 3.00 2.55 4.23
CA ILE A 53 2.22 3.33 3.27
C ILE A 53 0.81 3.45 3.84
N ILE A 54 0.30 4.66 3.98
CA ILE A 54 -1.03 4.94 4.51
C ILE A 54 -1.92 5.45 3.39
N ILE A 55 -3.05 4.78 3.21
CA ILE A 55 -4.07 5.08 2.21
C ILE A 55 -5.42 5.37 2.88
N GLY A 56 -6.28 6.12 2.20
CA GLY A 56 -7.68 6.35 2.56
C GLY A 56 -8.17 7.75 2.26
#